data_AF-A0A1F2UDK9-F1
#
_entry.id   AF-A0A1F2UDK9-F1
#
_cell.length_a   1.000
_cell.length_b   1.000
_cell.length_c   1.000
_cell.angle_alpha   90.00
_cell.angle_beta   90.00
_cell.angle_gamma   90.00
#
_symmetry.space_group_name_H-M   'P 1'
#
loop_
_entity.id
_entity.type
_entity.pdbx_description
1 polymer ?
#
loop_
_entity_poly.entity_id
_entity_poly.type
_entity_poly.pdbx_seq_one_letter_code
_entity_poly.pdbx_strand_id
1 'polypeptide(L)'
;MVAATAKYCGAVAVSAYPPYEETTAAIEVLRSSGVTTNIHFILTSKTVSTAIEWLLDPPAFLQSANAIVFLNYKPVGRFADEGLLLNKSPRVEEFFKLATGGRRPFRIGFDTCTITGLARFGDVPDVSIEGCDAGRFSLFVSEKMEVYPCSFMVEAGYRGIPLKGSSLAAIWQNHSDFRGIRDKHASKGCSDCTTPQQCLSGCPLFPQMNLCKENCAPLATGEQALRVYR
;
A
#
# COMPACT_ATOMS: atom_id res chain seq x y z
N MET A 1 -6.33 18.43 21.67
CA MET A 1 -6.18 17.36 20.65
C MET A 1 -5.31 16.22 21.17
N VAL A 2 -4.02 16.45 21.47
CA VAL A 2 -3.07 15.41 21.91
C VAL A 2 -3.56 14.62 23.14
N ALA A 3 -4.10 15.28 24.16
CA ALA A 3 -4.64 14.59 25.34
C ALA A 3 -5.81 13.64 25.00
N ALA A 4 -6.68 14.02 24.05
CA ALA A 4 -7.76 13.15 23.60
C ALA A 4 -7.21 11.96 22.80
N THR A 5 -6.23 12.22 21.93
CA THR A 5 -5.50 11.17 21.20
C THR A 5 -4.84 10.17 22.14
N ALA A 6 -4.13 10.63 23.17
CA ALA A 6 -3.49 9.75 24.15
C ALA A 6 -4.49 8.90 24.94
N LYS A 7 -5.69 9.45 25.21
CA LYS A 7 -6.74 8.75 25.96
C LYS A 7 -7.50 7.73 25.11
N TYR A 8 -7.75 8.03 23.83
CA TYR A 8 -8.71 7.28 23.01
C TYR A 8 -8.10 6.57 21.79
N CYS A 9 -6.90 6.93 21.36
CA CYS A 9 -6.24 6.32 20.20
C CYS A 9 -5.12 5.36 20.66
N GLY A 10 -5.05 4.17 20.06
CA GLY A 10 -3.96 3.22 20.36
C GLY A 10 -2.60 3.63 19.77
N ALA A 11 -2.62 4.25 18.60
CA ALA A 11 -1.43 4.78 17.93
C ALA A 11 -1.79 5.90 16.95
N VAL A 12 -0.79 6.70 16.57
CA VAL A 12 -0.88 7.72 15.52
C VAL A 12 0.20 7.47 14.49
N ALA A 13 -0.14 7.62 13.21
CA ALA A 13 0.84 7.66 12.14
C ALA A 13 1.09 9.10 11.69
N VAL A 14 2.36 9.51 11.62
CA VAL A 14 2.79 10.80 11.10
C VAL A 14 3.38 10.58 9.71
N SER A 15 2.86 11.27 8.70
CA SER A 15 3.43 11.23 7.35
C SER A 15 4.72 12.04 7.29
N ALA A 16 5.77 11.45 6.74
CA ALA A 16 7.06 12.10 6.59
C ALA A 16 7.18 12.81 5.24
N TYR A 17 7.35 14.13 5.26
CA TYR A 17 7.54 14.97 4.07
C TYR A 17 8.73 15.91 4.27
N PRO A 18 9.59 16.10 3.24
CA PRO A 18 10.61 17.13 3.28
C PRO A 18 10.01 18.52 3.56
N PRO A 19 10.69 19.36 4.36
CA PRO A 19 12.04 19.19 4.89
C PRO A 19 12.12 18.45 6.26
N TYR A 20 11.03 17.77 6.65
CA TYR A 20 10.90 16.87 7.82
C TYR A 20 10.87 17.54 9.20
N GLU A 21 10.89 18.87 9.30
CA GLU A 21 10.80 19.58 10.58
C GLU A 21 9.43 19.37 11.23
N GLU A 22 8.34 19.50 10.45
CA GLU A 22 6.99 19.24 10.94
C GLU A 22 6.81 17.77 11.36
N THR A 23 7.41 16.84 10.61
CA THR A 23 7.43 15.42 10.95
C THR A 23 8.10 15.19 12.31
N THR A 24 9.26 15.82 12.51
CA THR A 24 10.03 15.72 13.76
C THR A 24 9.25 16.30 14.94
N ALA A 25 8.74 17.52 14.80
CA ALA A 25 7.97 18.18 15.85
C ALA A 25 6.70 17.40 16.23
N ALA A 26 5.99 16.85 15.24
CA ALA A 26 4.80 16.03 15.50
C ALA A 26 5.13 14.76 16.28
N ILE A 27 6.22 14.07 15.91
CA ILE A 27 6.67 12.85 16.62
C ILE A 27 7.05 13.17 18.07
N GLU A 28 7.80 14.24 18.30
CA GLU A 28 8.21 14.66 19.65
C GLU A 28 7.01 14.96 20.56
N VAL A 29 6.03 15.71 20.06
CA VAL A 29 4.81 16.06 20.83
C VAL A 29 3.99 14.81 21.16
N LEU A 30 3.80 13.91 20.19
CA LEU A 30 3.02 12.69 20.40
C LEU A 30 3.71 11.75 21.40
N ARG A 31 5.02 11.56 21.25
CA ARG A 31 5.79 10.65 22.11
C ARG A 31 5.95 11.16 23.53
N SER A 32 6.23 12.46 23.70
CA SER A 32 6.30 13.07 25.04
C SER A 32 4.97 12.98 25.80
N SER A 33 3.86 12.79 25.08
CA SER A 33 2.53 12.55 25.64
C SER A 33 2.18 11.07 25.80
N GLY A 34 3.14 10.15 25.63
CA GLY A 34 2.95 8.70 25.77
C GLY A 34 2.19 8.03 24.62
N VAL A 35 2.01 8.71 23.49
CA VAL A 35 1.29 8.15 22.33
C VAL A 35 2.23 7.29 21.50
N THR A 36 1.82 6.06 21.18
CA THR A 36 2.55 5.21 20.21
C THR A 36 2.53 5.89 18.84
N THR A 37 3.70 6.25 18.32
CA THR A 37 3.81 7.00 17.05
C THR A 37 4.53 6.19 15.98
N ASN A 38 3.84 5.94 14.86
CA ASN A 38 4.39 5.36 13.64
C ASN A 38 4.68 6.47 12.63
N ILE A 39 5.53 6.17 11.65
CA ILE A 39 5.81 7.05 10.52
C ILE A 39 5.24 6.42 9.25
N HIS A 40 4.59 7.20 8.41
CA HIS A 40 4.25 6.81 7.05
C HIS A 40 5.22 7.46 6.07
N PHE A 41 5.81 6.66 5.18
CA PHE A 41 6.74 7.15 4.17
C PHE A 41 6.35 6.62 2.79
N ILE A 42 6.10 7.53 1.84
CA ILE A 42 5.71 7.15 0.48
C ILE A 42 6.95 6.80 -0.33
N LEU A 43 6.98 5.59 -0.88
CA LEU A 43 7.99 5.11 -1.81
C LEU A 43 7.63 5.50 -3.24
N THR A 44 8.52 6.25 -3.87
CA THR A 44 8.51 6.60 -5.28
C THR A 44 9.83 6.18 -5.91
N SER A 45 9.95 6.32 -7.24
CA SER A 45 11.23 6.19 -7.94
C SER A 45 12.35 7.08 -7.36
N LYS A 46 11.98 8.21 -6.76
CA LYS A 46 12.90 9.22 -6.20
C LYS A 46 13.15 9.01 -4.70
N THR A 47 12.09 8.84 -3.91
CA THR A 47 12.14 8.79 -2.44
C THR A 47 12.67 7.46 -1.90
N VAL A 48 12.75 6.41 -2.71
CA VAL A 48 13.37 5.14 -2.31
C VAL A 48 14.85 5.30 -1.91
N SER A 49 15.58 6.25 -2.53
CA SER A 49 16.96 6.55 -2.12
C SER A 49 17.02 7.09 -0.69
N THR A 50 16.13 8.02 -0.33
CA THR A 50 16.02 8.53 1.05
C THR A 50 15.62 7.42 2.03
N ALA A 51 14.71 6.52 1.64
CA ALA A 51 14.36 5.38 2.47
C ALA A 51 15.55 4.46 2.74
N ILE A 52 16.38 4.20 1.72
CA ILE A 52 17.63 3.44 1.87
C ILE A 52 18.60 4.16 2.81
N GLU A 53 18.80 5.46 2.62
CA GLU A 53 19.66 6.27 3.49
C GLU A 53 19.19 6.18 4.95
N TRP A 54 17.89 6.30 5.22
CA TRP A 54 17.34 6.16 6.56
C TRP A 54 17.44 4.75 7.14
N LEU A 55 17.47 3.70 6.31
CA LEU A 55 17.65 2.34 6.78
C LEU A 55 19.12 2.05 7.15
N LEU A 56 20.06 2.79 6.56
CA LEU A 56 21.49 2.69 6.82
C LEU A 56 21.93 3.59 7.98
N ASP A 57 21.45 4.84 8.00
CA ASP A 57 21.71 5.85 9.02
C ASP A 57 20.39 6.54 9.42
N PRO A 58 19.64 5.97 10.38
CA PRO A 58 18.31 6.46 10.71
C PRO A 58 18.35 7.86 11.35
N PRO A 59 17.57 8.83 10.87
CA PRO A 59 17.47 10.13 11.53
C PRO A 59 16.87 9.99 12.94
N ALA A 60 17.18 10.94 13.82
CA ALA A 60 16.79 10.88 15.24
C ALA A 60 15.27 10.68 15.44
N PHE A 61 14.42 11.34 14.63
CA PHE A 61 12.97 11.16 14.73
C PHE A 61 12.53 9.73 14.40
N LEU A 62 13.21 9.04 13.47
CA LEU A 62 12.91 7.65 13.11
C LEU A 62 13.37 6.69 14.20
N GLN A 63 14.55 6.91 14.80
CA GLN A 63 15.01 6.12 15.95
C GLN A 63 14.06 6.26 17.14
N SER A 64 13.45 7.44 17.28
CA SER A 64 12.44 7.66 18.30
C SER A 64 11.11 7.00 17.94
N ALA A 65 10.77 6.73 16.68
CA ALA A 65 9.45 6.21 16.32
C ALA A 65 9.24 4.75 16.74
N ASN A 66 7.98 4.35 16.87
CA ASN A 66 7.61 2.95 17.12
C ASN A 66 7.82 2.07 15.90
N ALA A 67 7.44 2.58 14.72
CA ALA A 67 7.57 1.90 13.45
C ALA A 67 7.64 2.91 12.30
N ILE A 68 8.19 2.49 11.17
CA ILE A 68 7.99 3.12 9.87
C ILE A 68 7.20 2.17 8.97
N VAL A 69 6.16 2.68 8.33
CA VAL A 69 5.35 1.97 7.35
C VAL A 69 5.59 2.59 5.99
N PHE A 70 6.16 1.79 5.09
CA PHE A 70 6.40 2.20 3.72
C PHE A 70 5.16 1.99 2.87
N LEU A 71 4.75 3.02 2.14
CA LEU A 71 3.56 3.04 1.31
C LEU A 71 3.98 3.15 -0.16
N ASN A 72 3.56 2.22 -1.02
CA ASN A 72 3.83 2.34 -2.46
C ASN A 72 3.14 3.60 -3.03
N TYR A 73 3.74 4.34 -3.95
CA TYR A 73 3.08 5.47 -4.62
C TYR A 73 1.99 5.00 -5.60
N LYS A 74 0.81 5.63 -5.57
CA LYS A 74 -0.31 5.30 -6.47
C LYS A 74 -0.45 6.42 -7.51
N PRO A 75 -0.42 6.11 -8.82
CA PRO A 75 -0.50 7.12 -9.89
C PRO A 75 -1.97 7.51 -10.16
N VAL A 76 -2.65 8.06 -9.14
CA VAL A 76 -4.06 8.45 -9.21
C VAL A 76 -4.27 9.88 -8.72
N GLY A 77 -5.41 10.48 -9.08
CA GLY A 77 -5.73 11.87 -8.74
C GLY A 77 -5.11 12.91 -9.69
N ARG A 78 -5.26 14.18 -9.34
CA ARG A 78 -4.96 15.34 -10.22
C ARG A 78 -3.50 15.49 -10.67
N PHE A 79 -2.57 14.91 -9.93
CA PHE A 79 -1.13 15.02 -10.19
C PHE A 79 -0.47 13.64 -10.28
N ALA A 80 -1.17 12.69 -10.89
CA ALA A 80 -0.62 11.38 -11.19
C ALA A 80 0.62 11.51 -12.09
N ASP A 81 1.74 10.92 -11.68
CA ASP A 81 3.00 10.91 -12.41
C ASP A 81 3.56 9.48 -12.44
N GLU A 82 3.50 8.82 -13.59
CA GLU A 82 4.05 7.48 -13.76
C GLU A 82 5.58 7.44 -13.63
N GLY A 83 6.26 8.57 -13.79
CA GLY A 83 7.69 8.71 -13.53
C GLY A 83 8.04 8.52 -12.06
N LEU A 84 7.06 8.66 -11.14
CA LEU A 84 7.24 8.42 -9.70
C LEU A 84 6.98 6.97 -9.29
N LEU A 85 6.56 6.08 -10.19
CA LEU A 85 6.35 4.67 -9.87
C LEU A 85 7.64 4.01 -9.35
N LEU A 86 7.53 3.29 -8.23
CA LEU A 86 8.69 2.69 -7.56
C LEU A 86 9.49 1.72 -8.47
N ASN A 87 8.82 1.02 -9.39
CA ASN A 87 9.49 0.14 -10.36
C ASN A 87 10.37 0.87 -11.39
N LYS A 88 10.36 2.21 -11.42
CA LYS A 88 11.27 3.01 -12.24
C LYS A 88 12.61 3.28 -11.55
N SER A 89 12.74 2.97 -10.25
CA SER A 89 14.03 3.09 -9.56
C SER A 89 14.89 1.85 -9.78
N PRO A 90 16.19 2.02 -10.11
CA PRO A 90 17.13 0.91 -10.15
C PRO A 90 17.46 0.36 -8.75
N ARG A 91 17.07 1.06 -7.68
CA ARG A 91 17.40 0.71 -6.28
C ARG A 91 16.28 -0.04 -5.54
N VAL A 92 15.22 -0.44 -6.23
CA VAL A 92 14.07 -1.10 -5.61
C VAL A 92 14.47 -2.40 -4.90
N GLU A 93 15.33 -3.22 -5.51
CA GLU A 93 15.77 -4.48 -4.92
C GLU A 93 16.66 -4.25 -3.68
N GLU A 94 17.59 -3.28 -3.76
CA GLU A 94 18.42 -2.86 -2.63
C GLU A 94 17.55 -2.45 -1.44
N PHE A 95 16.53 -1.64 -1.68
CA PHE A 95 15.61 -1.19 -0.65
C PHE A 95 14.92 -2.37 0.06
N PHE A 96 14.30 -3.30 -0.67
CA PHE A 96 13.60 -4.42 -0.02
C PHE A 96 14.55 -5.34 0.74
N LYS A 97 15.74 -5.63 0.21
CA LYS A 97 16.77 -6.40 0.92
C LYS A 97 17.22 -5.73 2.21
N LEU A 98 17.41 -4.41 2.21
CA LEU A 98 17.77 -3.65 3.41
C LEU A 98 16.62 -3.53 4.41
N ALA A 99 15.40 -3.31 3.93
CA ALA A 99 14.23 -3.09 4.78
C ALA A 99 13.75 -4.37 5.48
N THR A 100 14.08 -5.53 4.90
CA THR A 100 13.75 -6.84 5.47
C THR A 100 14.97 -7.54 6.10
N GLY A 101 16.18 -7.02 5.84
CA GLY A 101 17.43 -7.56 6.37
C GLY A 101 17.86 -6.93 7.69
N GLY A 102 18.09 -7.79 8.69
CA GLY A 102 18.74 -7.42 9.95
C GLY A 102 17.81 -6.86 11.02
N ARG A 103 18.39 -6.49 12.16
CA ARG A 103 17.68 -5.93 13.31
C ARG A 103 17.81 -4.41 13.36
N ARG A 104 16.75 -3.74 13.80
CA ARG A 104 16.63 -2.28 13.91
C ARG A 104 15.97 -1.91 15.24
N PRO A 105 16.19 -0.69 15.76
CA PRO A 105 15.55 -0.22 16.99
C PRO A 105 14.06 0.11 16.82
N PHE A 106 13.58 0.24 15.57
CA PHE A 106 12.19 0.47 15.21
C PHE A 106 11.66 -0.66 14.33
N ARG A 107 10.34 -0.80 14.27
CA ARG A 107 9.66 -1.78 13.40
C ARG A 107 9.52 -1.25 11.98
N ILE A 108 9.54 -2.16 11.01
CA ILE A 108 9.29 -1.84 9.60
C ILE A 108 7.99 -2.53 9.19
N GLY A 109 7.11 -1.78 8.55
CA GLY A 109 5.88 -2.27 7.96
C GLY A 109 5.74 -1.80 6.52
N PHE A 110 4.80 -2.40 5.80
CA PHE A 110 4.49 -2.04 4.44
C PHE A 110 2.99 -2.09 4.21
N ASP A 111 2.49 -1.33 3.24
CA ASP A 111 1.14 -1.54 2.74
C ASP A 111 1.07 -2.72 1.76
N THR A 112 -0.12 -3.31 1.63
CA THR A 112 -0.38 -4.48 0.75
C THR A 112 -0.03 -4.20 -0.71
N CYS A 113 -0.01 -2.93 -1.14
CA CYS A 113 0.39 -2.52 -2.48
C CYS A 113 1.89 -2.67 -2.78
N THR A 114 2.74 -2.99 -1.78
CA THR A 114 4.16 -3.34 -1.98
C THR A 114 4.41 -4.83 -2.14
N ILE A 115 3.36 -5.67 -2.06
CA ILE A 115 3.49 -7.14 -1.98
C ILE A 115 4.38 -7.73 -3.07
N THR A 116 4.28 -7.23 -4.31
CA THR A 116 5.10 -7.70 -5.43
C THR A 116 6.61 -7.54 -5.19
N GLY A 117 7.01 -6.51 -4.42
CA GLY A 117 8.40 -6.26 -4.05
C GLY A 117 8.82 -7.11 -2.87
N LEU A 118 7.99 -7.18 -1.82
CA LEU A 118 8.25 -8.04 -0.66
C LEU A 118 8.40 -9.51 -1.06
N ALA A 119 7.44 -10.02 -1.83
CA ALA A 119 7.46 -11.41 -2.28
C ALA A 119 8.70 -11.74 -3.12
N ARG A 120 9.20 -10.76 -3.90
CA ARG A 120 10.26 -10.98 -4.89
C ARG A 120 11.67 -10.73 -4.35
N PHE A 121 11.81 -9.75 -3.46
CA PHE A 121 13.11 -9.23 -3.00
C PHE A 121 13.26 -9.23 -1.49
N GLY A 122 12.17 -9.38 -0.74
CA GLY A 122 12.20 -9.38 0.72
C GLY A 122 12.64 -10.72 1.29
N ASP A 123 13.20 -10.66 2.49
CA ASP A 123 13.50 -11.79 3.35
C ASP A 123 12.59 -11.72 4.59
N VAL A 124 11.34 -12.15 4.43
CA VAL A 124 10.33 -12.13 5.49
C VAL A 124 9.62 -13.48 5.59
N PRO A 125 9.23 -13.92 6.79
CA PRO A 125 8.46 -15.15 6.95
C PRO A 125 7.11 -15.07 6.21
N ASP A 126 6.66 -16.17 5.60
CA ASP A 126 5.38 -16.22 4.86
C ASP A 126 4.18 -15.73 5.69
N VAL A 127 4.18 -15.97 7.01
CA VAL A 127 3.11 -15.50 7.92
C VAL A 127 3.01 -13.97 8.03
N SER A 128 4.07 -13.25 7.67
CA SER A 128 4.13 -11.78 7.67
C SER A 128 3.79 -11.17 6.31
N ILE A 129 3.47 -12.00 5.33
CA ILE A 129 3.16 -11.60 3.95
C ILE A 129 1.64 -11.69 3.76
N GLU A 130 1.03 -10.60 3.31
CA GLU A 130 -0.38 -10.58 2.89
C GLU A 130 -0.50 -9.86 1.53
N GLY A 131 -1.26 -10.47 0.63
CA GLY A 131 -1.55 -9.89 -0.68
C GLY A 131 -2.49 -8.70 -0.59
N CYS A 132 -2.94 -8.22 -1.76
CA CYS A 132 -3.97 -7.18 -1.81
C CYS A 132 -5.20 -7.60 -0.98
N ASP A 133 -5.66 -6.69 -0.13
CA ASP A 133 -6.81 -6.83 0.75
C ASP A 133 -8.12 -6.40 0.08
N ALA A 134 -8.03 -5.63 -1.00
CA ALA A 134 -9.17 -5.10 -1.74
C ALA A 134 -10.14 -6.20 -2.14
N GLY A 135 -11.37 -6.11 -1.64
CA GLY A 135 -12.41 -7.09 -1.88
C GLY A 135 -12.17 -8.47 -1.25
N ARG A 136 -11.08 -8.71 -0.51
CA ARG A 136 -10.80 -9.95 0.23
C ARG A 136 -10.99 -9.78 1.74
N PHE A 137 -10.44 -8.71 2.30
CA PHE A 137 -10.53 -8.35 3.72
C PHE A 137 -11.04 -6.93 3.96
N SER A 138 -10.96 -6.06 2.95
CA SER A 138 -11.38 -4.66 3.06
C SER A 138 -12.28 -4.24 1.88
N LEU A 139 -13.21 -3.34 2.20
CA LEU A 139 -13.95 -2.49 1.26
C LEU A 139 -13.81 -1.05 1.70
N PHE A 140 -14.05 -0.13 0.78
CA PHE A 140 -14.13 1.30 1.05
C PHE A 140 -15.56 1.81 0.82
N VAL A 141 -16.03 2.67 1.72
CA VAL A 141 -17.30 3.41 1.56
C VAL A 141 -16.97 4.90 1.50
N SER A 142 -17.31 5.56 0.40
CA SER A 142 -17.08 6.99 0.21
C SER A 142 -18.10 7.84 0.97
N GLU A 143 -17.82 9.14 1.06
CA GLU A 143 -18.72 10.16 1.60
C GLU A 143 -20.05 10.26 0.83
N LYS A 144 -20.09 9.76 -0.42
CA LYS A 144 -21.29 9.70 -1.27
C LYS A 144 -22.13 8.45 -1.05
N MET A 145 -21.80 7.63 -0.05
CA MET A 145 -22.42 6.34 0.21
C MET A 145 -22.26 5.38 -0.99
N GLU A 146 -21.10 5.44 -1.63
CA GLU A 146 -20.71 4.52 -2.69
C GLU A 146 -19.66 3.55 -2.18
N VAL A 147 -19.77 2.29 -2.58
CA VAL A 147 -18.92 1.19 -2.14
C VAL A 147 -17.92 0.83 -3.23
N TYR A 148 -16.68 0.57 -2.83
CA TYR A 148 -15.59 0.19 -3.72
C TYR A 148 -14.77 -0.95 -3.10
N PRO A 149 -14.24 -1.87 -3.92
CA PRO A 149 -13.24 -2.83 -3.44
C PRO A 149 -11.96 -2.18 -2.90
N CYS A 150 -11.53 -1.06 -3.49
CA CYS A 150 -10.31 -0.36 -3.13
C CYS A 150 -10.57 1.15 -3.06
N SER A 151 -10.02 1.84 -2.06
CA SER A 151 -10.21 3.28 -1.87
C SER A 151 -9.65 4.13 -3.00
N PHE A 152 -8.56 3.68 -3.64
CA PHE A 152 -7.94 4.39 -4.76
C PHE A 152 -8.80 4.38 -6.05
N MET A 153 -9.86 3.57 -6.10
CA MET A 153 -10.81 3.58 -7.22
C MET A 153 -11.55 4.92 -7.32
N VAL A 154 -11.76 5.62 -6.20
CA VAL A 154 -12.42 6.93 -6.18
C VAL A 154 -11.60 7.94 -6.98
N GLU A 155 -10.33 8.13 -6.61
CA GLU A 155 -9.42 9.08 -7.24
C GLU A 155 -8.98 8.67 -8.64
N ALA A 156 -9.15 7.39 -8.99
CA ALA A 156 -8.95 6.88 -10.34
C ALA A 156 -10.19 7.05 -11.24
N GLY A 157 -11.29 7.61 -10.72
CA GLY A 157 -12.49 7.92 -11.49
C GLY A 157 -13.39 6.71 -11.78
N TYR A 158 -13.27 5.63 -11.01
CA TYR A 158 -14.18 4.50 -11.15
C TYR A 158 -15.58 4.88 -10.66
N ARG A 159 -16.60 4.33 -11.33
CA ARG A 159 -17.98 4.48 -10.89
C ARG A 159 -18.20 3.75 -9.57
N GLY A 160 -18.73 4.46 -8.59
CA GLY A 160 -19.10 3.88 -7.30
C GLY A 160 -20.34 3.02 -7.34
N ILE A 161 -20.42 2.04 -6.44
CA ILE A 161 -21.58 1.17 -6.28
C ILE A 161 -22.50 1.81 -5.23
N PRO A 162 -23.69 2.29 -5.57
CA PRO A 162 -24.56 2.92 -4.59
C PRO A 162 -24.92 1.95 -3.46
N LEU A 163 -24.66 2.35 -2.21
CA LEU A 163 -25.08 1.57 -1.04
C LEU A 163 -26.60 1.65 -0.84
N LYS A 164 -27.21 2.77 -1.23
CA LYS A 164 -28.65 2.98 -1.12
C LYS A 164 -29.42 1.94 -1.95
N GLY A 165 -30.33 1.22 -1.30
CA GLY A 165 -31.11 0.15 -1.95
C GLY A 165 -30.38 -1.20 -2.05
N SER A 166 -29.22 -1.33 -1.40
CA SER A 166 -28.47 -2.58 -1.29
C SER A 166 -27.93 -2.76 0.14
N SER A 167 -27.21 -3.85 0.40
CA SER A 167 -26.47 -4.07 1.65
C SER A 167 -24.99 -4.27 1.36
N LEU A 168 -24.14 -3.93 2.34
CA LEU A 168 -22.69 -4.20 2.24
C LEU A 168 -22.42 -5.67 1.95
N ALA A 169 -23.15 -6.59 2.60
CA ALA A 169 -23.02 -8.03 2.38
C ALA A 169 -23.38 -8.42 0.93
N ALA A 170 -24.47 -7.90 0.38
CA ALA A 170 -24.88 -8.19 -0.99
C ALA A 170 -23.87 -7.66 -2.02
N ILE A 171 -23.40 -6.42 -1.84
CA ILE A 171 -22.37 -5.80 -2.69
C ILE A 171 -21.07 -6.62 -2.61
N TRP A 172 -20.60 -6.90 -1.38
CA TRP A 172 -19.37 -7.63 -1.13
C TRP A 172 -19.37 -9.02 -1.78
N GLN A 173 -20.47 -9.77 -1.66
CA GLN A 173 -20.53 -11.15 -2.15
C GLN A 173 -20.75 -11.22 -3.66
N ASN A 174 -21.57 -10.32 -4.22
CA ASN A 174 -22.15 -10.54 -5.55
C ASN A 174 -21.75 -9.48 -6.60
N HIS A 175 -21.28 -8.30 -6.21
CA HIS A 175 -20.98 -7.27 -7.20
C HIS A 175 -19.78 -7.67 -8.09
N SER A 176 -19.86 -7.37 -9.39
CA SER A 176 -18.84 -7.73 -10.38
C SER A 176 -17.47 -7.20 -10.02
N ASP A 177 -17.37 -5.97 -9.52
CA ASP A 177 -16.08 -5.34 -9.20
C ASP A 177 -15.35 -6.08 -8.08
N PHE A 178 -16.08 -6.59 -7.08
CA PHE A 178 -15.53 -7.41 -6.00
C PHE A 178 -15.14 -8.79 -6.49
N ARG A 179 -16.02 -9.45 -7.26
CA ARG A 179 -15.74 -10.78 -7.84
C ARG A 179 -14.54 -10.74 -8.78
N GLY A 180 -14.48 -9.75 -9.68
CA GLY A 180 -13.39 -9.60 -10.64
C GLY A 180 -12.01 -9.46 -9.97
N ILE A 181 -11.90 -8.71 -8.87
CA ILE A 181 -10.65 -8.63 -8.11
C ILE A 181 -10.30 -9.98 -7.46
N ARG A 182 -11.28 -10.67 -6.85
CA ARG A 182 -11.07 -12.00 -6.27
C ARG A 182 -10.67 -13.04 -7.32
N ASP A 183 -11.30 -13.02 -8.49
CA ASP A 183 -11.02 -13.94 -9.59
C ASP A 183 -9.61 -13.71 -10.13
N LYS A 184 -9.18 -12.44 -10.26
CA LYS A 184 -7.79 -12.11 -10.60
C LYS A 184 -6.81 -12.66 -9.57
N HIS A 185 -7.06 -12.46 -8.27
CA HIS A 185 -6.19 -13.01 -7.23
C HIS A 185 -6.20 -14.55 -7.20
N ALA A 186 -7.36 -15.18 -7.42
CA ALA A 186 -7.52 -16.63 -7.48
C ALA A 186 -6.80 -17.26 -8.68
N SER A 187 -6.66 -16.52 -9.79
CA SER A 187 -5.95 -17.00 -10.97
C SER A 187 -4.46 -17.20 -10.75
N LYS A 188 -3.86 -16.52 -9.75
CA LYS A 188 -2.41 -16.53 -9.47
C LYS A 188 -1.56 -16.26 -10.75
N GLY A 189 -2.17 -15.60 -11.73
CA GLY A 189 -1.87 -15.62 -13.15
C GLY A 189 -0.66 -14.80 -13.59
N CYS A 190 0.53 -15.28 -13.27
CA CYS A 190 1.76 -14.80 -13.91
C CYS A 190 2.48 -16.04 -14.46
N SER A 191 2.67 -16.14 -15.78
CA SER A 191 3.07 -17.38 -16.48
C SER A 191 4.43 -17.94 -16.05
N ASP A 192 5.30 -17.13 -15.44
CA ASP A 192 6.66 -17.50 -15.06
C ASP A 192 7.07 -16.89 -13.70
N CYS A 193 6.13 -16.81 -12.76
CA CYS A 193 6.39 -16.23 -11.43
C CYS A 193 6.76 -17.30 -10.40
N THR A 194 7.81 -17.03 -9.63
CA THR A 194 8.26 -17.90 -8.52
C THR A 194 7.53 -17.64 -7.20
N THR A 195 6.81 -16.53 -7.08
CA THR A 195 6.12 -16.10 -5.84
C THR A 195 4.60 -15.88 -6.03
N PRO A 196 3.88 -16.75 -6.77
CA PRO A 196 2.48 -16.49 -7.13
C PRO A 196 1.53 -16.62 -5.94
N GLN A 197 1.88 -17.42 -4.92
CA GLN A 197 1.07 -17.61 -3.72
C GLN A 197 1.13 -16.40 -2.79
N GLN A 198 2.32 -15.81 -2.64
CA GLN A 198 2.56 -14.64 -1.80
C GLN A 198 1.96 -13.37 -2.43
N CYS A 199 2.12 -13.21 -3.74
CA CYS A 199 1.81 -11.96 -4.44
C CYS A 199 0.35 -11.86 -4.93
N LEU A 200 -0.28 -13.00 -5.26
CA LEU A 200 -1.63 -13.05 -5.82
C LEU A 200 -1.82 -12.18 -7.07
N SER A 201 -0.85 -12.20 -7.99
CA SER A 201 -0.86 -11.41 -9.24
C SER A 201 -0.76 -9.89 -9.08
N GLY A 202 -0.40 -9.40 -7.89
CA GLY A 202 -0.22 -7.96 -7.64
C GLY A 202 -1.52 -7.17 -7.72
N CYS A 203 -1.44 -5.88 -8.00
CA CYS A 203 -2.60 -5.01 -8.10
C CYS A 203 -3.33 -5.22 -9.44
N PRO A 204 -4.62 -5.64 -9.44
CA PRO A 204 -5.39 -5.78 -10.67
C PRO A 204 -5.92 -4.45 -11.22
N LEU A 205 -5.98 -3.41 -10.38
CA LEU A 205 -6.48 -2.08 -10.75
C LEU A 205 -5.40 -1.20 -11.37
N PHE A 206 -4.18 -1.27 -10.83
CA PHE A 206 -3.03 -0.46 -11.24
C PHE A 206 -1.83 -1.36 -11.52
N PRO A 207 -1.88 -2.20 -12.56
CA PRO A 207 -0.84 -3.19 -12.84
C PRO A 207 0.52 -2.55 -13.09
N GLN A 208 0.57 -1.29 -13.55
CA GLN A 208 1.80 -0.52 -13.76
C GLN A 208 2.58 -0.25 -12.47
N MET A 209 1.96 -0.36 -11.29
CA MET A 209 2.63 -0.23 -9.99
C MET A 209 3.36 -1.50 -9.54
N ASN A 210 3.06 -2.65 -10.15
CA ASN A 210 3.64 -3.91 -9.75
C ASN A 210 5.16 -3.88 -9.97
N LEU A 211 5.90 -4.52 -9.06
CA LEU A 211 7.37 -4.51 -9.01
C LEU A 211 7.97 -5.73 -9.74
N CYS A 212 7.29 -6.19 -10.78
CA CYS A 212 7.72 -7.29 -11.65
C CYS A 212 8.43 -6.74 -12.89
N LYS A 213 9.33 -7.54 -13.51
CA LYS A 213 9.97 -7.16 -14.79
C LYS A 213 8.94 -7.04 -15.91
N GLU A 214 8.06 -8.03 -15.97
CA GLU A 214 6.84 -8.02 -16.77
C GLU A 214 5.69 -7.97 -15.77
N ASN A 215 4.87 -6.92 -15.84
CA ASN A 215 3.64 -6.89 -15.04
C ASN A 215 2.83 -8.13 -15.38
N CYS A 216 2.23 -8.78 -14.38
CA CYS A 216 1.46 -10.01 -14.60
C CYS A 216 0.45 -9.75 -15.72
N ALA A 217 0.71 -10.34 -16.89
CA ALA A 217 -0.12 -10.15 -18.05
C ALA A 217 -1.54 -10.57 -17.64
N PRO A 218 -2.58 -9.77 -17.91
CA PRO A 218 -3.92 -10.28 -17.76
C PRO A 218 -4.00 -11.52 -18.64
N LEU A 219 -4.31 -12.68 -18.05
CA LEU A 219 -4.70 -13.86 -18.82
C LEU A 219 -5.73 -13.39 -19.84
N ALA A 220 -5.49 -13.71 -21.11
CA ALA A 220 -6.37 -13.39 -22.23
C ALA A 220 -7.66 -14.22 -22.11
N THR A 221 -8.45 -13.96 -21.08
CA THR A 221 -9.81 -14.44 -20.91
C THR A 221 -10.70 -13.28 -21.32
N GLY A 222 -11.41 -13.46 -22.43
CA GLY A 222 -12.29 -12.47 -23.02
C GLY A 222 -13.40 -12.07 -22.05
N GLU A 223 -13.15 -11.05 -21.25
CA GLU A 223 -14.13 -10.13 -20.70
C GLU A 223 -13.37 -8.95 -20.10
N GLN A 224 -13.52 -7.78 -20.73
CA GLN A 224 -13.12 -6.49 -20.19
C GLN A 224 -13.96 -6.18 -18.94
N ALA A 225 -13.67 -6.82 -17.81
CA ALA A 225 -14.50 -6.73 -16.60
C ALA A 225 -14.13 -5.57 -15.65
N LEU A 226 -13.21 -4.69 -16.05
CA LEU A 226 -13.04 -3.37 -15.44
C LEU A 226 -12.95 -2.34 -16.55
N ARG A 227 -14.04 -2.22 -17.32
CA ARG A 227 -14.20 -1.04 -18.17
C ARG A 227 -14.23 0.17 -17.25
N VAL A 228 -13.18 0.97 -17.35
CA VAL A 228 -13.20 2.38 -16.98
C VAL A 228 -14.28 3.02 -17.85
N TYR A 229 -15.52 2.98 -17.38
CA TYR A 229 -16.55 3.86 -17.90
C TYR A 229 -16.17 5.25 -17.38
N ARG A 230 -15.46 5.98 -18.23
CA ARG A 230 -15.44 7.44 -18.18
C ARG A 230 -16.87 7.96 -18.25
#